data_AF-A0A5J5IGZ6-F1
#
_entry.id   AF-A0A5J5IGZ6-F1
#
_cell.length_a   1.000
_cell.length_b   1.000
_cell.length_c   1.000
_cell.angle_alpha   90.00
_cell.angle_beta   90.00
_cell.angle_gamma   90.00
#
_symmetry.space_group_name_H-M   'P 1'
#
loop_
_entity.id
_entity.type
_entity.pdbx_description
1 polymer ?
#
loop_
_entity_poly.entity_id
_entity_poly.type
_entity_poly.pdbx_seq_one_letter_code
_entity_poly.pdbx_strand_id
1 'polypeptide(L)'
;MKHLFRILLVIAPQNIPAQIPPTHIVIVIFENQSVDSIVGNPAAPYINSLLNNSRTASLIQSYSLTHPSQPNYISLFSGSSQGATDDNIPDNLPFTAPNIGAELINNSYSFIGYSENLPYTGSTDSVFNGYARKHNPWANWQGSSINGIPATSNRAFTDFPVNYSYLPTVSFVIPTLYNDMHDGSISTGDEWLKTNLDGYIEYCLTNNSLFILTFDEDNSLSNNHILTFFTGEHIVGGRYGQMVTHYNVLRTIEEFYSLSYAGASADSSAIKKVWQTITPVTYTFIGNGNWDISSNWQDGIMPPNILLPGNEIIVDPQFGGQCIVNVPYTVSNGAMFKIIPGKNLIIESKLIFN
;
A
#
# COMPACT_ATOMS: atom_id res chain seq x y z
N MET A 1 -14.27 -43.32 2.72
CA MET A 1 -13.42 -42.48 3.59
C MET A 1 -13.71 -41.03 3.26
N LYS A 2 -14.37 -40.28 4.14
CA LYS A 2 -14.55 -38.83 4.00
C LYS A 2 -13.44 -38.15 4.80
N HIS A 3 -12.53 -37.46 4.13
CA HIS A 3 -11.48 -36.70 4.80
C HIS A 3 -12.09 -35.44 5.42
N LEU A 4 -12.19 -35.41 6.76
CA LEU A 4 -12.43 -34.17 7.50
C LEU A 4 -11.12 -33.38 7.52
N PHE A 5 -11.09 -32.24 6.83
CA PHE A 5 -10.07 -31.21 7.08
C PHE A 5 -10.58 -30.29 8.18
N ARG A 6 -9.91 -30.29 9.34
CA ARG A 6 -10.04 -29.24 10.36
C ARG A 6 -8.97 -28.18 10.07
N ILE A 7 -9.38 -27.03 9.53
CA ILE A 7 -8.54 -25.84 9.50
C ILE A 7 -8.95 -24.99 10.70
N LEU A 8 -8.05 -24.88 11.68
CA LEU A 8 -8.19 -23.94 12.79
C LEU A 8 -7.19 -22.81 12.51
N LEU A 9 -7.68 -21.67 12.02
CA LEU A 9 -6.86 -20.47 11.87
C LEU A 9 -7.05 -19.62 13.12
N VAL A 10 -6.01 -19.48 13.94
CA VAL A 10 -5.98 -18.53 15.07
C VAL A 10 -5.20 -17.31 14.57
N ILE A 11 -5.89 -16.20 14.31
CA ILE A 11 -5.26 -14.95 13.90
C ILE A 11 -5.03 -14.11 15.17
N ALA A 12 -3.82 -13.59 15.33
CA ALA A 12 -3.48 -12.64 16.40
C ALA A 12 -4.30 -11.34 16.26
N PRO A 13 -4.61 -10.62 17.35
CA PRO A 13 -5.41 -9.40 17.28
C PRO A 13 -4.67 -8.31 16.50
N GLN A 14 -5.26 -7.89 15.38
CA GLN A 14 -4.88 -6.69 14.63
C GLN A 14 -5.37 -5.44 15.39
N ASN A 15 -4.53 -4.40 15.50
CA ASN A 15 -4.80 -3.17 16.27
C ASN A 15 -5.49 -2.04 15.46
N ILE A 16 -6.08 -2.36 14.31
CA ILE A 16 -6.98 -1.49 13.53
C ILE A 16 -8.28 -2.29 13.27
N PRO A 17 -9.48 -1.64 13.21
CA PRO A 17 -10.64 -2.26 12.57
C PRO A 17 -10.23 -2.84 11.21
N ALA A 18 -10.72 -4.05 10.88
CA ALA A 18 -10.35 -4.74 9.64
C ALA A 18 -10.39 -3.77 8.44
N GLN A 19 -9.24 -3.58 7.81
CA GLN A 19 -9.08 -2.68 6.69
C GLN A 19 -8.86 -3.52 5.44
N ILE A 20 -9.54 -3.20 4.33
CA ILE A 20 -9.24 -3.85 3.04
C ILE A 20 -7.82 -3.44 2.64
N PRO A 21 -6.87 -4.37 2.49
CA PRO A 21 -5.56 -4.07 1.94
C PRO A 21 -5.73 -3.59 0.49
N PRO A 22 -5.15 -2.44 0.11
CA PRO A 22 -5.16 -2.01 -1.28
C PRO A 22 -4.53 -3.08 -2.18
N THR A 23 -5.14 -3.29 -3.33
CA THR A 23 -4.62 -4.18 -4.37
C THR A 23 -3.29 -3.66 -4.92
N HIS A 24 -3.21 -2.34 -5.15
CA HIS A 24 -2.00 -1.64 -5.57
C HIS A 24 -1.82 -0.37 -4.75
N ILE A 25 -0.60 -0.14 -4.26
CA ILE A 25 -0.17 1.13 -3.68
C ILE A 25 0.90 1.73 -4.59
N VAL A 26 0.74 2.98 -5.02
CA VAL A 26 1.79 3.75 -5.70
C VAL A 26 2.18 4.93 -4.82
N ILE A 27 3.46 4.98 -4.46
CA ILE A 27 4.06 6.03 -3.64
C ILE A 27 4.93 6.90 -4.55
N VAL A 28 4.66 8.19 -4.58
CA VAL A 28 5.49 9.20 -5.25
C VAL A 28 6.15 10.05 -4.19
N ILE A 29 7.45 10.30 -4.39
CA ILE A 29 8.24 11.15 -3.50
C ILE A 29 8.77 12.32 -4.33
N PHE A 30 8.36 13.52 -3.96
CA PHE A 30 8.91 14.78 -4.46
C PHE A 30 9.89 15.37 -3.45
N GLU A 31 10.61 16.42 -3.82
CA GLU A 31 11.82 16.86 -3.12
C GLU A 31 11.75 18.30 -2.62
N ASN A 32 12.40 18.57 -1.48
CA ASN A 32 12.80 19.91 -1.02
C ASN A 32 11.70 20.99 -0.99
N GLN A 33 10.47 20.64 -0.63
CA GLN A 33 9.37 21.59 -0.51
C GLN A 33 8.67 21.43 0.84
N SER A 34 8.47 22.55 1.53
CA SER A 34 7.62 22.56 2.70
C SER A 34 6.15 22.45 2.31
N VAL A 35 5.30 21.99 3.23
CA VAL A 35 3.85 21.97 2.99
C VAL A 35 3.30 23.35 2.59
N ASP A 36 3.84 24.42 3.18
CA ASP A 36 3.41 25.80 2.96
C ASP A 36 3.84 26.35 1.59
N SER A 37 4.86 25.77 0.96
CA SER A 37 5.24 26.15 -0.41
C SER A 37 4.33 25.52 -1.46
N ILE A 38 3.60 24.44 -1.14
CA ILE A 38 2.74 23.71 -2.07
C ILE A 38 1.25 24.04 -1.86
N VAL A 39 0.76 23.96 -0.62
CA VAL A 39 -0.67 24.09 -0.33
C VAL A 39 -1.14 25.52 -0.58
N GLY A 40 -2.13 25.67 -1.46
CA GLY A 40 -2.66 26.96 -1.91
C GLY A 40 -1.80 27.67 -2.96
N ASN A 41 -0.65 27.11 -3.35
CA ASN A 41 0.23 27.72 -4.34
C ASN A 41 -0.36 27.59 -5.76
N PRO A 42 -0.57 28.69 -6.51
CA PRO A 42 -1.07 28.63 -7.88
C PRO A 42 -0.12 27.96 -8.88
N ALA A 43 1.15 27.72 -8.51
CA ALA A 43 2.09 26.94 -9.29
C ALA A 43 1.91 25.42 -9.12
N ALA A 44 1.11 24.96 -8.15
CA ALA A 44 0.76 23.54 -7.95
C ALA A 44 -0.76 23.27 -8.12
N PRO A 45 -1.39 23.68 -9.24
CA PRO A 45 -2.84 23.60 -9.38
C PRO A 45 -3.38 22.17 -9.32
N TYR A 46 -2.64 21.18 -9.82
CA TYR A 46 -3.09 19.80 -9.83
C TYR A 46 -2.99 19.15 -8.45
N ILE A 47 -1.86 19.26 -7.75
CA ILE A 47 -1.73 18.78 -6.36
C ILE A 47 -2.81 19.42 -5.48
N ASN A 48 -3.04 20.72 -5.61
CA ASN A 48 -4.10 21.39 -4.85
C ASN A 48 -5.51 20.93 -5.23
N SER A 49 -5.77 20.51 -6.47
CA SER A 49 -7.07 19.92 -6.84
C SER A 49 -7.27 18.57 -6.17
N LEU A 50 -6.22 17.74 -6.09
CA LEU A 50 -6.25 16.44 -5.40
C LEU A 50 -6.55 16.57 -3.92
N LEU A 51 -5.96 17.57 -3.24
CA LEU A 51 -6.22 17.86 -1.82
C LEU A 51 -7.68 18.22 -1.52
N ASN A 52 -8.44 18.68 -2.53
CA ASN A 52 -9.85 19.01 -2.42
C ASN A 52 -10.80 17.85 -2.78
N ASN A 53 -10.26 16.71 -3.22
CA ASN A 53 -11.07 15.54 -3.56
C ASN A 53 -11.66 14.88 -2.30
N SER A 54 -12.91 14.43 -2.36
CA SER A 54 -13.63 13.80 -1.24
C SER A 54 -13.09 12.43 -0.84
N ARG A 55 -12.16 11.86 -1.62
CA ARG A 55 -11.41 10.63 -1.34
C ARG A 55 -9.92 10.89 -1.12
N THR A 56 -9.56 12.11 -0.72
CA THR A 56 -8.19 12.48 -0.34
C THR A 56 -8.11 12.84 1.14
N ALA A 57 -7.22 12.17 1.86
CA ALA A 57 -6.86 12.46 3.24
C ALA A 57 -5.52 13.20 3.28
N SER A 58 -5.55 14.48 3.65
CA SER A 58 -4.36 15.30 3.86
C SER A 58 -3.86 15.16 5.31
N LEU A 59 -2.61 14.75 5.48
CA LEU A 59 -1.96 14.56 6.77
C LEU A 59 -1.24 15.86 7.15
N ILE A 60 -1.96 16.75 7.84
CA ILE A 60 -1.52 18.15 8.02
C ILE A 60 -0.38 18.32 9.04
N GLN A 61 -0.02 17.27 9.77
CA GLN A 61 1.11 17.22 10.70
C GLN A 61 2.13 16.15 10.27
N SER A 62 2.53 16.18 8.99
CA SER A 62 3.52 15.26 8.43
C SER A 62 4.91 15.88 8.42
N TYR A 63 5.91 15.14 8.90
CA TYR A 63 7.28 15.63 9.04
C TYR A 63 8.28 14.62 8.47
N SER A 64 9.26 15.09 7.70
CA SER A 64 10.42 14.26 7.39
C SER A 64 11.34 14.11 8.61
N LEU A 65 12.33 13.25 8.50
CA LEU A 65 13.13 12.81 9.64
C LEU A 65 14.43 13.60 9.79
N THR A 66 15.03 14.05 8.70
CA THR A 66 16.34 14.68 8.70
C THR A 66 16.59 15.47 7.40
N HIS A 67 17.79 16.03 7.28
CA HIS A 67 18.47 16.34 6.02
C HIS A 67 19.81 15.58 5.94
N PRO A 68 20.36 15.32 4.74
CA PRO A 68 19.79 15.56 3.41
C PRO A 68 18.84 14.42 2.96
N SER A 69 18.45 14.43 1.68
CA SER A 69 17.41 13.58 1.09
C SER A 69 17.60 12.08 1.34
N GLN A 70 18.78 11.52 1.05
CA GLN A 70 18.98 10.07 1.01
C GLN A 70 18.57 9.34 2.31
N PRO A 71 18.98 9.79 3.52
CA PRO A 71 18.47 9.24 4.77
C PRO A 71 16.94 9.13 4.87
N ASN A 72 16.19 10.07 4.31
CA ASN A 72 14.71 10.05 4.33
C ASN A 72 14.16 8.93 3.44
N TYR A 73 14.68 8.76 2.22
CA TYR A 73 14.30 7.64 1.32
C TYR A 73 14.58 6.28 1.94
N ILE A 74 15.77 6.10 2.53
CA ILE A 74 16.16 4.85 3.17
C ILE A 74 15.29 4.59 4.41
N SER A 75 14.97 5.64 5.17
CA SER A 75 14.11 5.55 6.35
C SER A 75 12.67 5.18 6.01
N LEU A 76 12.08 5.75 4.95
CA LEU A 76 10.77 5.34 4.47
C LEU A 76 10.76 3.89 3.97
N PHE A 77 11.87 3.42 3.39
CA PHE A 77 11.95 2.08 2.81
C PHE A 77 12.26 0.97 3.81
N SER A 78 13.00 1.28 4.89
CA SER A 78 13.55 0.27 5.82
C SER A 78 13.38 0.58 7.32
N GLY A 79 12.73 1.69 7.66
CA GLY A 79 12.54 2.10 9.04
C GLY A 79 13.82 2.56 9.75
N SER A 80 14.90 2.82 9.01
CA SER A 80 16.17 3.34 9.54
C SER A 80 16.96 3.99 8.40
N SER A 81 17.84 4.94 8.70
CA SER A 81 18.76 5.49 7.69
C SER A 81 19.89 4.54 7.30
N GLN A 82 20.01 3.38 7.97
CA GLN A 82 21.10 2.41 7.78
C GLN A 82 22.51 3.00 7.97
N GLY A 83 22.60 4.08 8.76
CA GLY A 83 23.85 4.80 9.00
C GLY A 83 24.17 5.86 7.95
N ALA A 84 23.34 6.04 6.91
CA ALA A 84 23.47 7.16 6.00
C ALA A 84 23.25 8.48 6.75
N THR A 85 24.19 9.41 6.58
CA THR A 85 24.15 10.77 7.16
C THR A 85 24.29 11.86 6.11
N ASP A 86 24.50 11.47 4.85
CA ASP A 86 24.66 12.36 3.70
C ASP A 86 24.08 11.72 2.43
N ASP A 87 24.28 12.38 1.28
CA ASP A 87 23.82 11.96 -0.04
C ASP A 87 24.86 11.11 -0.82
N ASN A 88 25.96 10.69 -0.17
CA ASN A 88 26.93 9.81 -0.79
C ASN A 88 26.41 8.37 -0.85
N ILE A 89 26.83 7.61 -1.86
CA ILE A 89 26.53 6.18 -1.89
C ILE A 89 27.11 5.54 -0.61
N PRO A 90 26.30 4.81 0.19
CA PRO A 90 26.80 4.20 1.42
C PRO A 90 27.97 3.24 1.15
N ASP A 91 28.98 3.25 2.02
CA ASP A 91 30.17 2.40 1.85
C ASP A 91 29.92 0.91 2.14
N ASN A 92 28.85 0.59 2.87
CA ASN A 92 28.53 -0.74 3.39
C ASN A 92 27.40 -1.43 2.62
N LEU A 93 27.46 -1.41 1.29
CA LEU A 93 26.48 -2.05 0.41
C LEU A 93 26.87 -3.49 0.02
N PRO A 94 25.89 -4.38 -0.25
CA PRO A 94 24.45 -4.14 -0.09
C PRO A 94 24.03 -4.21 1.39
N PHE A 95 23.00 -3.44 1.75
CA PHE A 95 22.37 -3.56 3.06
C PHE A 95 21.65 -4.92 3.20
N THR A 96 21.52 -5.36 4.45
CA THR A 96 20.88 -6.65 4.83
C THR A 96 19.71 -6.48 5.79
N ALA A 97 19.47 -5.27 6.28
CA ALA A 97 18.37 -4.98 7.20
C ALA A 97 16.99 -5.22 6.55
N PRO A 98 15.93 -5.45 7.34
CA PRO A 98 14.55 -5.51 6.84
C PRO A 98 14.18 -4.26 6.03
N ASN A 99 13.32 -4.44 5.03
CA ASN A 99 12.79 -3.37 4.19
C ASN A 99 11.48 -3.81 3.55
N ILE A 100 10.64 -2.84 3.18
CA ILE A 100 9.29 -3.12 2.69
C ILE A 100 9.27 -3.97 1.42
N GLY A 101 10.22 -3.78 0.51
CA GLY A 101 10.28 -4.55 -0.73
C GLY A 101 10.54 -6.04 -0.45
N ALA A 102 11.50 -6.35 0.43
CA ALA A 102 11.81 -7.73 0.82
C ALA A 102 10.68 -8.35 1.67
N GLU A 103 10.07 -7.58 2.57
CA GLU A 103 8.93 -8.04 3.37
C GLU A 103 7.76 -8.46 2.48
N LEU A 104 7.43 -7.68 1.46
CA LEU A 104 6.41 -8.01 0.46
C LEU A 104 6.78 -9.29 -0.29
N ILE A 105 7.97 -9.36 -0.89
CA ILE A 105 8.41 -10.50 -1.69
C ILE A 105 8.41 -11.80 -0.87
N ASN A 106 8.90 -11.75 0.37
CA ASN A 106 8.95 -12.91 1.26
C ASN A 106 7.56 -13.39 1.70
N ASN A 107 6.54 -12.53 1.64
CA ASN A 107 5.14 -12.86 1.94
C ASN A 107 4.29 -13.05 0.67
N SER A 108 4.92 -13.35 -0.48
CA SER A 108 4.25 -13.60 -1.77
C SER A 108 3.48 -12.40 -2.34
N TYR A 109 3.76 -11.19 -1.85
CA TYR A 109 3.36 -9.95 -2.50
C TYR A 109 4.45 -9.49 -3.48
N SER A 110 4.16 -8.45 -4.26
CA SER A 110 5.07 -7.95 -5.30
C SER A 110 5.51 -6.51 -5.05
N PHE A 111 6.76 -6.23 -5.43
CA PHE A 111 7.38 -4.91 -5.32
C PHE A 111 8.16 -4.58 -6.59
N ILE A 112 7.96 -3.37 -7.13
CA ILE A 112 8.79 -2.76 -8.17
C ILE A 112 8.96 -1.27 -7.87
N GLY A 113 10.19 -0.78 -7.89
CA GLY A 113 10.47 0.64 -7.91
C GLY A 113 10.73 1.13 -9.33
N TYR A 114 10.11 2.24 -9.68
CA TYR A 114 10.18 2.88 -10.99
C TYR A 114 10.85 4.24 -10.85
N SER A 115 11.99 4.44 -11.51
CA SER A 115 12.67 5.73 -11.53
C SER A 115 12.68 6.30 -12.95
N GLU A 116 12.30 7.57 -13.08
CA GLU A 116 12.39 8.29 -14.36
C GLU A 116 13.86 8.36 -14.78
N ASN A 117 14.13 8.05 -16.05
CA ASN A 117 15.46 7.98 -16.63
C ASN A 117 16.43 6.99 -15.95
N LEU A 118 15.94 5.94 -15.27
CA LEU A 118 16.81 4.84 -14.87
C LEU A 118 17.54 4.28 -16.12
N PRO A 119 18.88 4.21 -16.13
CA PRO A 119 19.66 3.87 -17.35
C PRO A 119 19.30 2.51 -17.97
N TYR A 120 19.10 1.51 -17.10
CA TYR A 120 18.72 0.15 -17.45
C TYR A 120 18.17 -0.53 -16.18
N THR A 121 17.38 -1.59 -16.35
CA THR A 121 16.84 -2.37 -15.22
C THR A 121 17.96 -2.84 -14.30
N GLY A 122 17.85 -2.53 -13.00
CA GLY A 122 18.85 -2.88 -12.00
C GLY A 122 20.04 -1.93 -11.91
N SER A 123 20.04 -0.80 -12.63
CA SER A 123 21.18 0.13 -12.61
C SER A 123 21.54 0.59 -11.19
N THR A 124 22.85 0.57 -10.93
CA THR A 124 23.47 1.09 -9.70
C THR A 124 24.28 2.37 -9.96
N ASP A 125 24.10 2.98 -11.14
CA ASP A 125 24.80 4.23 -11.49
C ASP A 125 24.36 5.35 -10.54
N SER A 126 25.27 6.25 -10.17
CA SER A 126 24.96 7.31 -9.19
C SER A 126 24.00 8.36 -9.75
N VAL A 127 24.22 8.79 -10.99
CA VAL A 127 23.41 9.80 -11.70
C VAL A 127 23.36 9.49 -13.19
N PHE A 128 22.22 9.80 -13.84
CA PHE A 128 22.09 9.70 -15.29
C PHE A 128 20.91 10.52 -15.82
N ASN A 129 21.15 11.53 -16.66
CA ASN A 129 20.09 12.33 -17.29
C ASN A 129 18.97 12.78 -16.31
N GLY A 130 19.36 13.27 -15.12
CA GLY A 130 18.44 13.71 -14.07
C GLY A 130 17.98 12.62 -13.09
N TYR A 131 18.18 11.34 -13.38
CA TYR A 131 18.06 10.27 -12.37
C TYR A 131 19.17 10.44 -11.31
N ALA A 132 18.81 10.25 -10.04
CA ALA A 132 19.74 10.25 -8.91
C ALA A 132 19.52 9.01 -8.03
N ARG A 133 20.55 8.18 -7.87
CA ARG A 133 20.50 6.94 -7.06
C ARG A 133 20.16 7.18 -5.60
N LYS A 134 20.52 8.35 -5.06
CA LYS A 134 20.18 8.73 -3.69
C LYS A 134 18.67 8.70 -3.40
N HIS A 135 17.83 8.87 -4.42
CA HIS A 135 16.36 8.81 -4.33
C HIS A 135 15.80 7.40 -4.63
N ASN A 136 16.68 6.42 -4.88
CA ASN A 136 16.36 5.02 -5.19
C ASN A 136 16.85 4.11 -4.04
N PRO A 137 16.09 3.98 -2.94
CA PRO A 137 16.56 3.27 -1.76
C PRO A 137 16.74 1.76 -1.99
N TRP A 138 15.93 1.14 -2.87
CA TRP A 138 16.00 -0.31 -3.11
C TRP A 138 17.29 -0.74 -3.84
N ALA A 139 17.96 0.17 -4.57
CA ALA A 139 19.29 -0.09 -5.12
C ALA A 139 20.35 -0.38 -4.04
N ASN A 140 20.11 0.00 -2.77
CA ASN A 140 21.02 -0.30 -1.66
C ASN A 140 20.91 -1.76 -1.16
N TRP A 141 19.84 -2.47 -1.48
CA TRP A 141 19.65 -3.89 -1.12
C TRP A 141 19.83 -4.85 -2.29
N GLN A 142 20.14 -4.33 -3.49
CA GLN A 142 20.31 -5.16 -4.68
C GLN A 142 21.44 -6.18 -4.51
N GLY A 143 21.11 -7.45 -4.75
CA GLY A 143 22.09 -8.54 -4.68
C GLY A 143 22.42 -9.03 -3.27
N SER A 144 21.80 -8.49 -2.22
CA SER A 144 21.92 -9.05 -0.87
C SER A 144 21.28 -10.45 -0.78
N SER A 145 21.89 -11.35 0.00
CA SER A 145 21.33 -12.68 0.30
C SER A 145 20.28 -12.67 1.42
N ILE A 146 20.22 -11.61 2.21
CA ILE A 146 19.28 -11.42 3.32
C ILE A 146 18.51 -10.13 3.06
N ASN A 147 17.18 -10.22 3.03
CA ASN A 147 16.29 -9.10 2.70
C ASN A 147 16.65 -8.39 1.38
N GLY A 148 17.21 -9.14 0.43
CA GLY A 148 17.67 -8.59 -0.84
C GLY A 148 16.54 -8.22 -1.79
N ILE A 149 16.77 -7.18 -2.56
CA ILE A 149 15.88 -6.79 -3.66
C ILE A 149 16.43 -7.34 -4.98
N PRO A 150 15.64 -8.05 -5.79
CA PRO A 150 16.06 -8.45 -7.12
C PRO A 150 16.34 -7.22 -8.00
N ALA A 151 17.43 -7.26 -8.78
CA ALA A 151 17.73 -6.18 -9.75
C ALA A 151 16.57 -5.93 -10.75
N THR A 152 15.76 -6.95 -11.02
CA THR A 152 14.57 -6.87 -11.88
C THR A 152 13.40 -6.07 -11.27
N SER A 153 13.47 -5.72 -9.97
CA SER A 153 12.51 -4.83 -9.30
C SER A 153 12.91 -3.35 -9.37
N ASN A 154 14.09 -3.01 -9.92
CA ASN A 154 14.53 -1.64 -10.13
C ASN A 154 14.38 -1.28 -11.62
N ARG A 155 13.31 -0.57 -11.98
CA ARG A 155 12.91 -0.36 -13.38
C ARG A 155 12.87 1.10 -13.76
N ALA A 156 12.99 1.36 -15.06
CA ALA A 156 12.76 2.69 -15.60
C ALA A 156 11.26 3.00 -15.54
N PHE A 157 10.90 4.28 -15.34
CA PHE A 157 9.50 4.70 -15.35
C PHE A 157 8.78 4.42 -16.68
N THR A 158 9.51 4.26 -17.79
CA THR A 158 8.93 3.79 -19.07
C THR A 158 8.32 2.38 -19.00
N ASP A 159 8.68 1.59 -17.98
CA ASP A 159 8.08 0.28 -17.70
C ASP A 159 6.82 0.38 -16.82
N PHE A 160 6.43 1.57 -16.38
CA PHE A 160 5.22 1.77 -15.58
C PHE A 160 3.98 1.36 -16.40
N PRO A 161 3.13 0.45 -15.90
CA PRO A 161 2.03 -0.10 -16.69
C PRO A 161 0.98 0.97 -17.06
N VAL A 162 0.55 0.97 -18.33
CA VAL A 162 -0.64 1.71 -18.76
C VAL A 162 -1.95 1.01 -18.35
N ASN A 163 -1.90 -0.31 -18.15
CA ASN A 163 -2.98 -1.06 -17.52
C ASN A 163 -2.64 -1.28 -16.05
N TYR A 164 -3.28 -0.50 -15.17
CA TYR A 164 -2.94 -0.45 -13.75
C TYR A 164 -3.27 -1.73 -12.98
N SER A 165 -4.08 -2.65 -13.53
CA SER A 165 -4.29 -3.97 -12.91
C SER A 165 -3.07 -4.90 -12.98
N TYR A 166 -2.03 -4.51 -13.70
CA TYR A 166 -0.74 -5.21 -13.76
C TYR A 166 0.33 -4.60 -12.85
N LEU A 167 0.00 -3.55 -12.08
CA LEU A 167 0.92 -3.01 -11.10
C LEU A 167 1.28 -4.07 -10.05
N PRO A 168 2.45 -3.99 -9.42
CA PRO A 168 2.74 -4.81 -8.25
C PRO A 168 1.89 -4.36 -7.06
N THR A 169 1.97 -5.10 -5.96
CA THR A 169 1.28 -4.78 -4.70
C THR A 169 1.70 -3.40 -4.19
N VAL A 170 2.99 -3.10 -4.17
CA VAL A 170 3.52 -1.77 -3.84
C VAL A 170 4.53 -1.33 -4.89
N SER A 171 4.36 -0.09 -5.37
CA SER A 171 5.29 0.60 -6.26
C SER A 171 5.78 1.90 -5.66
N PHE A 172 7.06 2.20 -5.89
CA PHE A 172 7.58 3.56 -5.73
C PHE A 172 7.80 4.16 -7.10
N VAL A 173 7.46 5.43 -7.28
CA VAL A 173 7.72 6.20 -8.51
C VAL A 173 8.53 7.43 -8.13
N ILE A 174 9.74 7.51 -8.70
CA ILE A 174 10.72 8.54 -8.41
C ILE A 174 10.98 9.34 -9.69
N PRO A 175 10.51 10.60 -9.80
CA PRO A 175 10.84 11.46 -10.93
C PRO A 175 12.33 11.80 -10.96
N THR A 176 12.78 12.41 -12.04
CA THR A 176 14.11 13.04 -12.09
C THR A 176 14.19 14.25 -11.18
N LEU A 177 15.42 14.68 -10.83
CA LEU A 177 15.68 15.91 -10.06
C LEU A 177 14.97 17.16 -10.62
N TYR A 178 14.71 17.20 -11.92
CA TYR A 178 14.00 18.32 -12.53
C TYR A 178 12.47 18.21 -12.33
N ASN A 179 11.93 17.00 -12.30
CA ASN A 179 10.49 16.74 -12.22
C ASN A 179 10.00 16.47 -10.79
N ASP A 180 10.88 16.14 -9.85
CA ASP A 180 10.56 15.96 -8.43
C ASP A 180 10.54 17.27 -7.64
N MET A 181 10.82 18.40 -8.30
CA MET A 181 10.93 19.76 -7.74
C MET A 181 12.24 20.08 -7.00
N HIS A 182 13.26 19.21 -7.04
CA HIS A 182 14.58 19.49 -6.47
C HIS A 182 15.31 20.60 -7.25
N ASP A 183 15.54 20.39 -8.54
CA ASP A 183 16.20 21.33 -9.46
C ASP A 183 15.20 22.08 -10.34
N GLY A 184 13.98 21.57 -10.43
CA GLY A 184 12.89 22.17 -11.21
C GLY A 184 11.96 23.07 -10.40
N SER A 185 10.95 23.61 -11.09
CA SER A 185 9.94 24.44 -10.46
C SER A 185 8.79 23.61 -9.89
N ILE A 186 8.04 24.16 -8.94
CA ILE A 186 6.79 23.58 -8.45
C ILE A 186 5.83 23.28 -9.61
N SER A 187 5.71 24.18 -10.60
CA SER A 187 4.87 23.95 -11.78
C SER A 187 5.37 22.83 -12.68
N THR A 188 6.68 22.57 -12.71
CA THR A 188 7.25 21.46 -13.47
C THR A 188 6.82 20.14 -12.85
N GLY A 189 7.01 19.99 -11.53
CA GLY A 189 6.64 18.75 -10.86
C GLY A 189 5.13 18.52 -10.80
N ASP A 190 4.33 19.59 -10.64
CA ASP A 190 2.86 19.49 -10.65
C ASP A 190 2.33 19.00 -12.00
N GLU A 191 2.83 19.56 -13.11
CA GLU A 191 2.46 19.14 -14.46
C GLU A 191 2.98 17.73 -14.78
N TRP A 192 4.18 17.37 -14.30
CA TRP A 192 4.70 16.02 -14.43
C TRP A 192 3.81 15.00 -13.71
N LEU A 193 3.41 15.30 -12.48
CA LEU A 193 2.52 14.43 -11.69
C LEU A 193 1.21 14.20 -12.43
N LYS A 194 0.60 15.29 -12.93
CA LYS A 194 -0.64 15.23 -13.70
C LYS A 194 -0.47 14.40 -14.97
N THR A 195 0.52 14.72 -15.78
CA THR A 195 0.72 14.09 -17.09
C THR A 195 0.96 12.58 -16.97
N ASN A 196 1.72 12.16 -15.94
CA ASN A 196 2.20 10.79 -15.85
C ASN A 196 1.37 9.91 -14.92
N LEU A 197 0.68 10.47 -13.93
CA LEU A 197 0.03 9.67 -12.87
C LEU A 197 -1.44 9.98 -12.65
N ASP A 198 -2.04 10.99 -13.29
CA ASP A 198 -3.50 11.25 -13.22
C ASP A 198 -4.32 10.00 -13.58
N GLY A 199 -3.90 9.25 -14.59
CA GLY A 199 -4.57 8.00 -14.95
C GLY A 199 -4.59 6.96 -13.81
N TYR A 200 -3.49 6.81 -13.06
CA TYR A 200 -3.48 5.90 -11.90
C TYR A 200 -4.25 6.48 -10.72
N ILE A 201 -4.17 7.80 -10.51
CA ILE A 201 -4.91 8.48 -9.43
C ILE A 201 -6.41 8.31 -9.64
N GLU A 202 -6.93 8.49 -10.85
CA GLU A 202 -8.34 8.22 -11.17
C GLU A 202 -8.70 6.73 -11.03
N TYR A 203 -7.80 5.83 -11.44
CA TYR A 203 -7.98 4.38 -11.25
C TYR A 203 -8.12 4.01 -9.76
N CYS A 204 -7.29 4.59 -8.89
CA CYS A 204 -7.25 4.21 -7.48
C CYS A 204 -8.51 4.59 -6.70
N LEU A 205 -9.28 5.58 -7.21
CA LEU A 205 -10.55 6.00 -6.63
C LEU A 205 -11.66 4.95 -6.72
N THR A 206 -11.52 3.92 -7.56
CA THR A 206 -12.58 2.93 -7.86
C THR A 206 -12.12 1.47 -7.97
N ASN A 207 -10.84 1.18 -7.68
CA ASN A 207 -10.26 -0.16 -7.90
C ASN A 207 -9.44 -0.66 -6.68
N ASN A 208 -9.96 -0.46 -5.46
CA ASN A 208 -9.33 -0.84 -4.19
C ASN A 208 -7.82 -0.57 -4.22
N SER A 209 -7.41 0.65 -4.54
CA SER A 209 -5.99 0.99 -4.70
C SER A 209 -5.72 2.32 -3.99
N LEU A 210 -4.45 2.61 -3.76
CA LEU A 210 -4.01 3.75 -2.96
C LEU A 210 -2.88 4.50 -3.65
N PHE A 211 -3.10 5.78 -3.88
CA PHE A 211 -2.05 6.72 -4.23
C PHE A 211 -1.56 7.45 -2.98
N ILE A 212 -0.23 7.55 -2.84
CA ILE A 212 0.43 8.29 -1.77
C ILE A 212 1.39 9.28 -2.42
N LEU A 213 1.19 10.59 -2.15
CA LEU A 213 2.22 11.59 -2.40
C LEU A 213 2.84 11.98 -1.06
N THR A 214 4.17 12.04 -1.03
CA THR A 214 4.92 12.68 0.06
C THR A 214 6.08 13.49 -0.50
N PHE A 215 6.65 14.36 0.32
CA PHE A 215 7.96 14.95 0.06
C PHE A 215 9.01 14.29 0.95
N ASP A 216 10.25 14.23 0.51
CA ASP A 216 11.33 13.59 1.26
C ASP A 216 11.75 14.45 2.47
N GLU A 217 11.87 15.77 2.27
CA GLU A 217 12.25 16.81 3.22
C GLU A 217 11.75 18.19 2.77
N ASP A 218 11.86 19.18 3.66
CA ASP A 218 11.50 20.57 3.31
C ASP A 218 12.69 21.32 2.66
N ASN A 219 12.56 22.62 2.50
CA ASN A 219 13.63 23.49 1.99
C ASN A 219 14.58 24.02 3.08
N SER A 220 14.69 23.31 4.21
CA SER A 220 15.37 23.68 5.46
C SER A 220 14.80 24.92 6.18
N LEU A 221 13.55 25.31 5.90
CA LEU A 221 12.94 26.53 6.46
C LEU A 221 11.71 26.28 7.35
N SER A 222 11.20 25.05 7.40
CA SER A 222 9.88 24.74 7.98
C SER A 222 9.93 23.54 8.94
N ASN A 223 11.09 23.29 9.57
CA ASN A 223 11.32 22.17 10.49
C ASN A 223 10.91 20.82 9.89
N ASN A 224 11.18 20.62 8.60
CA ASN A 224 10.82 19.40 7.88
C ASN A 224 9.32 19.11 7.82
N HIS A 225 8.48 20.15 7.95
CA HIS A 225 7.03 20.04 7.74
C HIS A 225 6.73 19.90 6.24
N ILE A 226 6.35 18.70 5.84
CA ILE A 226 6.18 18.29 4.44
C ILE A 226 4.71 18.02 4.11
N LEU A 227 4.39 18.06 2.82
CA LEU A 227 3.08 17.60 2.36
C LEU A 227 3.08 16.07 2.26
N THR A 228 2.11 15.43 2.92
CA THR A 228 1.77 14.02 2.68
C THR A 228 0.25 13.89 2.57
N PHE A 229 -0.24 13.20 1.54
CA PHE A 229 -1.65 12.86 1.42
C PHE A 229 -1.86 11.49 0.81
N PHE A 230 -2.98 10.88 1.17
CA PHE A 230 -3.45 9.60 0.63
C PHE A 230 -4.71 9.81 -0.19
N THR A 231 -4.80 9.19 -1.36
CA THR A 231 -5.98 9.23 -2.23
C THR A 231 -6.34 7.81 -2.66
N GLY A 232 -7.61 7.44 -2.58
CA GLY A 232 -8.03 6.10 -3.00
C GLY A 232 -9.47 5.76 -2.66
N GLU A 233 -9.96 4.64 -3.17
CA GLU A 233 -11.36 4.22 -3.03
C GLU A 233 -11.80 4.19 -1.56
N HIS A 234 -11.00 3.61 -0.67
CA HIS A 234 -11.36 3.41 0.73
C HIS A 234 -10.89 4.54 1.66
N ILE A 235 -10.54 5.70 1.11
CA ILE A 235 -10.22 6.89 1.89
C ILE A 235 -11.49 7.65 2.27
N VAL A 236 -11.53 8.11 3.53
CA VAL A 236 -12.43 9.18 3.98
C VAL A 236 -11.70 10.50 3.74
N GLY A 237 -12.23 11.34 2.86
CA GLY A 237 -11.60 12.62 2.56
C GLY A 237 -11.62 13.57 3.76
N GLY A 238 -10.55 14.33 3.92
CA GLY A 238 -10.44 15.30 5.01
C GLY A 238 -9.02 15.71 5.35
N ARG A 239 -8.90 16.50 6.42
CA ARG A 239 -7.62 16.95 6.98
C ARG A 239 -7.42 16.30 8.34
N TYR A 240 -6.27 15.68 8.54
CA TYR A 240 -6.01 14.82 9.68
C TYR A 240 -4.77 15.28 10.44
N GLY A 241 -4.95 15.59 11.73
CA GLY A 241 -3.90 16.12 12.60
C GLY A 241 -3.09 15.07 13.37
N GLN A 242 -3.13 13.79 12.95
CA GLN A 242 -2.20 12.79 13.49
C GLN A 242 -0.77 13.20 13.10
N MET A 243 0.15 13.18 14.06
CA MET A 243 1.57 13.38 13.75
C MET A 243 2.08 12.18 12.95
N VAL A 244 2.68 12.46 11.79
CA VAL A 244 3.12 11.47 10.81
C VAL A 244 4.56 11.77 10.45
N THR A 245 5.34 10.71 10.29
CA THR A 245 6.65 10.73 9.64
C THR A 245 6.72 9.63 8.58
N HIS A 246 7.84 9.55 7.88
CA HIS A 246 8.14 8.43 6.96
C HIS A 246 7.93 7.05 7.60
N TYR A 247 8.23 6.89 8.90
CA TYR A 247 8.01 5.62 9.60
C TYR A 247 6.53 5.28 9.79
N ASN A 248 5.64 6.27 9.92
CA ASN A 248 4.21 6.01 10.02
C ASN A 248 3.61 5.60 8.67
N VAL A 249 4.13 6.15 7.57
CA VAL A 249 3.76 5.74 6.21
C VAL A 249 4.19 4.29 5.98
N LEU A 250 5.46 3.97 6.26
CA LEU A 250 5.97 2.60 6.20
C LEU A 250 5.13 1.64 7.06
N ARG A 251 4.92 1.98 8.32
CA ARG A 251 4.12 1.18 9.26
C ARG A 251 2.71 0.89 8.74
N THR A 252 2.09 1.88 8.10
CA THR A 252 0.76 1.73 7.50
C THR A 252 0.76 0.68 6.39
N ILE A 253 1.78 0.70 5.52
CA ILE A 253 1.93 -0.26 4.42
C ILE A 253 2.19 -1.66 4.95
N GLU A 254 3.05 -1.80 5.95
CA GLU A 254 3.32 -3.09 6.59
C GLU A 254 2.07 -3.69 7.24
N GLU A 255 1.26 -2.87 7.92
CA GLU A 255 0.01 -3.33 8.54
C GLU A 255 -1.03 -3.79 7.52
N PHE A 256 -1.15 -3.13 6.36
CA PHE A 256 -2.07 -3.55 5.31
C PHE A 256 -1.89 -5.01 4.92
N TYR A 257 -0.64 -5.46 4.81
CA TYR A 257 -0.32 -6.80 4.33
C TYR A 257 0.11 -7.74 5.46
N SER A 258 -0.14 -7.36 6.72
CA SER A 258 0.23 -8.14 7.91
C SER A 258 1.71 -8.55 7.92
N LEU A 259 2.58 -7.64 7.47
CA LEU A 259 4.02 -7.86 7.42
C LEU A 259 4.64 -7.69 8.81
N SER A 260 5.91 -8.11 8.93
CA SER A 260 6.75 -7.64 10.03
C SER A 260 7.01 -6.14 9.88
N TYR A 261 7.45 -5.50 10.97
CA TYR A 261 7.72 -4.06 10.98
C TYR A 261 9.22 -3.81 10.94
N ALA A 262 9.70 -3.11 9.91
CA ALA A 262 11.11 -2.79 9.73
C ALA A 262 11.56 -1.61 10.61
N GLY A 263 12.64 -1.81 11.37
CA GLY A 263 13.28 -0.74 12.12
C GLY A 263 12.31 0.05 13.02
N ALA A 264 12.37 1.38 12.94
CA ALA A 264 11.55 2.30 13.72
C ALA A 264 10.05 2.33 13.32
N SER A 265 9.65 1.66 12.24
CA SER A 265 8.22 1.46 11.96
C SER A 265 7.55 0.59 13.04
N ALA A 266 8.32 -0.30 13.69
CA ALA A 266 7.85 -1.16 14.78
C ALA A 266 7.35 -0.35 16.00
N ASP A 267 8.00 0.78 16.27
CA ASP A 267 7.68 1.70 17.37
C ASP A 267 6.70 2.82 16.95
N SER A 268 6.43 2.92 15.65
CA SER A 268 5.47 3.87 15.09
C SER A 268 4.06 3.28 15.08
N SER A 269 3.04 4.15 15.11
CA SER A 269 1.66 3.73 14.84
C SER A 269 1.31 3.93 13.38
N ALA A 270 0.56 3.01 12.79
CA ALA A 270 -0.07 3.24 11.48
C ALA A 270 -0.99 4.48 11.51
N ILE A 271 -1.23 5.04 10.32
CA ILE A 271 -2.12 6.18 10.12
C ILE A 271 -3.56 5.71 10.32
N LYS A 272 -4.33 6.41 11.16
CA LYS A 272 -5.69 6.02 11.56
C LYS A 272 -6.72 7.05 11.11
N LYS A 273 -7.99 6.65 11.09
CA LYS A 273 -9.17 7.50 10.83
C LYS A 273 -9.31 8.05 9.40
N VAL A 274 -8.29 7.89 8.56
CA VAL A 274 -8.35 8.26 7.13
C VAL A 274 -9.07 7.21 6.28
N TRP A 275 -9.41 6.07 6.87
CA TRP A 275 -9.96 4.92 6.18
C TRP A 275 -11.47 4.83 6.38
N GLN A 276 -12.18 4.45 5.33
CA GLN A 276 -13.58 4.09 5.41
C GLN A 276 -13.70 2.92 6.38
N THR A 277 -14.56 3.09 7.38
CA THR A 277 -14.84 2.00 8.31
C THR A 277 -15.65 0.96 7.55
N ILE A 278 -15.08 -0.24 7.40
CA ILE A 278 -15.85 -1.39 6.96
C ILE A 278 -16.67 -1.81 8.17
N THR A 279 -18.00 -1.72 8.07
CA THR A 279 -18.86 -2.37 9.05
C THR A 279 -18.81 -3.86 8.76
N PRO A 280 -18.25 -4.70 9.65
CA PRO A 280 -18.27 -6.15 9.46
C PRO A 280 -19.68 -6.64 9.20
N VAL A 281 -19.88 -7.36 8.10
CA VAL A 281 -21.14 -8.04 7.81
C VAL A 281 -20.97 -9.53 8.07
N THR A 282 -21.85 -10.10 8.88
CA THR A 282 -21.95 -11.55 9.06
C THR A 282 -23.07 -12.08 8.17
N TYR A 283 -22.73 -13.02 7.29
CA TYR A 283 -23.66 -13.73 6.43
C TYR A 283 -23.88 -15.15 6.96
N THR A 284 -25.09 -15.48 7.38
CA THR A 284 -25.40 -16.81 7.93
C THR A 284 -26.20 -17.63 6.94
N PHE A 285 -25.65 -18.76 6.50
CA PHE A 285 -26.40 -19.77 5.75
C PHE A 285 -27.21 -20.62 6.74
N ILE A 286 -28.54 -20.56 6.67
CA ILE A 286 -29.46 -21.28 7.59
C ILE A 286 -30.33 -22.33 6.89
N GLY A 287 -30.35 -22.33 5.56
CA GLY A 287 -31.22 -23.17 4.74
C GLY A 287 -30.70 -24.57 4.47
N ASN A 288 -31.09 -25.12 3.32
CA ASN A 288 -30.66 -26.43 2.83
C ASN A 288 -30.56 -26.41 1.30
N GLY A 289 -29.44 -26.90 0.77
CA GLY A 289 -29.17 -26.93 -0.67
C GLY A 289 -28.23 -25.80 -1.09
N ASN A 290 -28.54 -25.19 -2.24
CA ASN A 290 -27.58 -24.36 -2.97
C ASN A 290 -27.31 -23.00 -2.31
N TRP A 291 -26.06 -22.57 -2.43
CA TRP A 291 -25.51 -21.31 -1.94
C TRP A 291 -26.11 -20.09 -2.63
N ASP A 292 -26.43 -20.20 -3.92
CA ASP A 292 -26.98 -19.12 -4.74
C ASP A 292 -28.48 -18.85 -4.54
N ILE A 293 -29.13 -19.55 -3.59
CA ILE A 293 -30.54 -19.35 -3.26
C ILE A 293 -30.66 -18.41 -2.06
N SER A 294 -31.16 -17.20 -2.27
CA SER A 294 -31.28 -16.18 -1.22
C SER A 294 -32.11 -16.64 0.00
N SER A 295 -33.16 -17.44 -0.19
CA SER A 295 -33.97 -17.97 0.90
C SER A 295 -33.22 -18.95 1.82
N ASN A 296 -32.02 -19.41 1.44
CA ASN A 296 -31.17 -20.21 2.30
C ASN A 296 -30.30 -19.36 3.24
N TRP A 297 -30.31 -18.04 3.09
CA TRP A 297 -29.54 -17.11 3.91
C TRP A 297 -30.43 -16.40 4.92
N GLN A 298 -29.87 -16.15 6.10
CA GLN A 298 -30.51 -15.34 7.13
C GLN A 298 -30.89 -13.99 6.55
N ASP A 299 -32.16 -13.60 6.76
CA ASP A 299 -32.77 -12.38 6.22
C ASP A 299 -32.73 -12.23 4.69
N GLY A 300 -32.42 -13.31 3.96
CA GLY A 300 -32.24 -13.29 2.51
C GLY A 300 -30.94 -12.63 2.05
N ILE A 301 -30.02 -12.31 2.96
CA ILE A 301 -28.81 -11.56 2.68
C ILE A 301 -27.69 -12.52 2.26
N MET A 302 -27.42 -12.57 0.97
CA MET A 302 -26.33 -13.36 0.40
C MET A 302 -24.99 -12.61 0.47
N PRO A 303 -23.87 -13.33 0.69
CA PRO A 303 -22.56 -12.71 0.59
C PRO A 303 -22.19 -12.43 -0.87
N PRO A 304 -21.42 -11.37 -1.15
CA PRO A 304 -20.84 -11.14 -2.50
C PRO A 304 -19.86 -12.25 -2.85
N ASN A 305 -19.61 -12.53 -4.15
CA ASN A 305 -18.74 -13.63 -4.60
C ASN A 305 -17.27 -13.54 -4.09
N ILE A 306 -16.85 -12.38 -3.60
CA ILE A 306 -15.57 -12.17 -2.91
C ILE A 306 -15.89 -11.64 -1.51
N LEU A 307 -15.63 -12.43 -0.47
CA LEU A 307 -15.80 -12.00 0.91
C LEU A 307 -14.67 -11.04 1.29
N LEU A 308 -15.02 -9.79 1.54
CA LEU A 308 -14.05 -8.76 1.92
C LEU A 308 -13.54 -8.94 3.37
N PRO A 309 -12.31 -8.49 3.66
CA PRO A 309 -11.75 -8.50 5.02
C PRO A 309 -12.69 -7.88 6.06
N GLY A 310 -12.74 -8.46 7.25
CA GLY A 310 -13.66 -8.07 8.31
C GLY A 310 -15.05 -8.71 8.22
N ASN A 311 -15.49 -9.19 7.07
CA ASN A 311 -16.76 -9.91 6.96
C ASN A 311 -16.63 -11.37 7.41
N GLU A 312 -17.74 -11.95 7.85
CA GLU A 312 -17.82 -13.34 8.29
C GLU A 312 -18.91 -14.08 7.52
N ILE A 313 -18.63 -15.33 7.12
CA ILE A 313 -19.65 -16.29 6.75
C ILE A 313 -19.78 -17.34 7.85
N ILE A 314 -21.01 -17.63 8.25
CA ILE A 314 -21.35 -18.74 9.15
C ILE A 314 -22.21 -19.74 8.38
N VAL A 315 -21.69 -20.97 8.21
CA VAL A 315 -22.43 -22.09 7.64
C VAL A 315 -23.14 -22.85 8.76
N ASP A 316 -24.44 -22.61 8.90
CA ASP A 316 -25.33 -23.23 9.89
C ASP A 316 -26.63 -23.79 9.30
N PRO A 317 -26.57 -24.69 8.29
CA PRO A 317 -27.75 -25.26 7.67
C PRO A 317 -28.68 -25.92 8.69
N GLN A 318 -29.99 -25.95 8.43
CA GLN A 318 -30.97 -26.61 9.29
C GLN A 318 -30.60 -28.07 9.62
N PHE A 319 -31.17 -28.63 10.70
CA PHE A 319 -30.84 -29.99 11.14
C PHE A 319 -31.03 -31.03 10.03
N GLY A 320 -30.01 -31.85 9.78
CA GLY A 320 -29.99 -32.82 8.69
C GLY A 320 -29.80 -32.23 7.29
N GLY A 321 -29.73 -30.91 7.17
CA GLY A 321 -29.47 -30.19 5.92
C GLY A 321 -27.99 -30.08 5.57
N GLN A 322 -27.75 -29.47 4.41
CA GLN A 322 -26.42 -29.22 3.86
C GLN A 322 -26.38 -27.86 3.15
N CYS A 323 -25.24 -27.20 3.22
CA CYS A 323 -24.91 -26.02 2.41
C CYS A 323 -24.10 -26.47 1.19
N ILE A 324 -24.51 -26.10 -0.02
CA ILE A 324 -23.85 -26.50 -1.28
C ILE A 324 -23.29 -25.25 -1.97
N VAL A 325 -21.96 -25.04 -1.91
CA VAL A 325 -21.25 -23.98 -2.65
C VAL A 325 -21.23 -24.36 -4.13
N ASN A 326 -22.26 -23.95 -4.87
CA ASN A 326 -22.46 -24.26 -6.29
C ASN A 326 -21.98 -23.15 -7.24
N VAL A 327 -21.45 -22.05 -6.71
CA VAL A 327 -20.88 -20.94 -7.47
C VAL A 327 -19.44 -20.66 -7.04
N PRO A 328 -18.56 -20.12 -7.91
CA PRO A 328 -17.21 -19.75 -7.53
C PRO A 328 -17.23 -18.69 -6.44
N TYR A 329 -16.40 -18.87 -5.41
CA TYR A 329 -16.37 -18.02 -4.25
C TYR A 329 -14.95 -17.84 -3.73
N THR A 330 -14.61 -16.61 -3.32
CA THR A 330 -13.28 -16.28 -2.78
C THR A 330 -13.44 -15.66 -1.40
N VAL A 331 -12.67 -16.15 -0.43
CA VAL A 331 -12.54 -15.58 0.91
C VAL A 331 -11.20 -14.83 0.95
N SER A 332 -11.24 -13.49 1.05
CA SER A 332 -10.04 -12.67 1.13
C SER A 332 -9.35 -12.79 2.49
N ASN A 333 -8.04 -12.57 2.53
CA ASN A 333 -7.27 -12.53 3.77
C ASN A 333 -7.89 -11.55 4.77
N GLY A 334 -8.06 -11.95 6.03
CA GLY A 334 -8.74 -11.15 7.06
C GLY A 334 -10.27 -11.24 7.06
N ALA A 335 -10.89 -11.98 6.13
CA ALA A 335 -12.29 -12.39 6.23
C ALA A 335 -12.42 -13.74 6.96
N MET A 336 -13.57 -14.02 7.58
CA MET A 336 -13.80 -15.28 8.29
C MET A 336 -14.81 -16.17 7.56
N PHE A 337 -14.49 -17.45 7.45
CA PHE A 337 -15.43 -18.47 6.97
C PHE A 337 -15.51 -19.59 8.00
N LYS A 338 -16.68 -19.73 8.63
CA LYS A 338 -16.91 -20.61 9.76
C LYS A 338 -17.97 -21.65 9.43
N ILE A 339 -17.71 -22.90 9.77
CA ILE A 339 -18.69 -23.99 9.68
C ILE A 339 -19.08 -24.38 11.11
N ILE A 340 -20.37 -24.35 11.43
CA ILE A 340 -20.85 -24.76 12.75
C ILE A 340 -20.56 -26.26 12.96
N PRO A 341 -20.02 -26.66 14.13
CA PRO A 341 -19.71 -28.06 14.40
C PRO A 341 -20.89 -29.00 14.14
N GLY A 342 -20.64 -30.07 13.38
CA GLY A 342 -21.66 -31.07 13.04
C GLY A 342 -22.57 -30.70 11.86
N LYS A 343 -22.39 -29.54 11.23
CA LYS A 343 -23.11 -29.15 10.01
C LYS A 343 -22.37 -29.57 8.74
N ASN A 344 -23.13 -29.73 7.65
CA ASN A 344 -22.61 -30.21 6.37
C ASN A 344 -22.38 -29.06 5.40
N LEU A 345 -21.16 -28.98 4.86
CA LEU A 345 -20.79 -28.14 3.73
C LEU A 345 -20.36 -29.05 2.57
N ILE A 346 -20.87 -28.78 1.37
CA ILE A 346 -20.49 -29.41 0.11
C ILE A 346 -19.96 -28.32 -0.81
N ILE A 347 -18.83 -28.59 -1.46
CA ILE A 347 -18.19 -27.67 -2.42
C ILE A 347 -18.32 -28.31 -3.80
N GLU A 348 -19.24 -27.79 -4.63
CA GLU A 348 -19.45 -28.24 -6.01
C GLU A 348 -18.84 -27.28 -7.04
N SER A 349 -18.40 -26.10 -6.58
CA SER A 349 -17.69 -25.09 -7.37
C SER A 349 -16.41 -24.64 -6.67
N LYS A 350 -15.69 -23.67 -7.24
CA LYS A 350 -14.38 -23.25 -6.72
C LYS A 350 -14.54 -22.42 -5.44
N LEU A 351 -13.99 -22.89 -4.32
CA LEU A 351 -13.85 -22.11 -3.08
C LEU A 351 -12.37 -21.80 -2.84
N ILE A 352 -11.99 -20.52 -2.88
CA ILE A 352 -10.62 -20.04 -2.75
C ILE A 352 -10.47 -19.30 -1.42
N PHE A 353 -9.36 -19.55 -0.72
CA PHE A 353 -8.92 -18.74 0.42
C PHE A 353 -7.62 -18.05 -0.01
N ASN A 354 -7.62 -16.71 0.03
CA ASN A 354 -6.48 -15.87 -0.34
C ASN A 354 -5.77 -15.33 0.89
#